data_AF-A0A965PSU5-F1
#
_entry.id   AF-A0A965PSU5-F1
#
_cell.length_a   1.000
_cell.length_b   1.000
_cell.length_c   1.000
_cell.angle_alpha   90.00
_cell.angle_beta   90.00
_cell.angle_gamma   90.00
#
_symmetry.space_group_name_H-M   'P 1'
#
loop_
_entity.id
_entity.type
_entity.pdbx_description
1 polymer ?
#
loop_
_entity_poly.entity_id
_entity_poly.type
_entity_poly.pdbx_seq_one_letter_code
_entity_poly.pdbx_strand_id
1 'polypeptide(L)' 'MSAMSELDIIKQEVFEFLDDLRDSGETNMYGAAPYIVEEFGVRHAEARVLLSAWMQTFSERHAA' A
#
# COMPACT_ATOMS: atom_id res chain seq x y z
N MET A 1 1.99 -7.06 21.16
CA MET A 1 1.90 -7.52 19.76
C MET A 1 3.02 -6.82 18.99
N SER A 2 3.64 -7.46 18.00
CA SER A 2 4.74 -6.82 17.25
C SER A 2 4.14 -5.95 16.14
N ALA A 3 4.73 -4.79 15.84
CA ALA A 3 4.21 -3.90 14.79
C ALA A 3 4.01 -4.60 13.43
N MET A 4 4.79 -5.65 13.13
CA MET A 4 4.57 -6.49 11.93
C MET A 4 3.18 -7.13 11.88
N SER A 5 2.65 -7.61 13.01
CA SER A 5 1.34 -8.26 13.02
C SER A 5 0.19 -7.27 12.79
N GLU A 6 0.38 -5.98 13.08
CA GLU A 6 -0.65 -4.96 12.84
C GLU A 6 -0.70 -4.57 11.36
N LEU A 7 0.45 -4.47 10.69
CA LEU A 7 0.49 -4.19 9.25
C LEU A 7 -0.12 -5.32 8.43
N ASP A 8 0.07 -6.57 8.84
CA ASP A 8 -0.51 -7.73 8.14
C ASP A 8 -2.05 -7.70 8.14
N ILE A 9 -2.68 -7.11 9.17
CA ILE A 9 -4.14 -6.99 9.26
C ILE A 9 -4.68 -6.03 8.20
N ILE A 10 -4.05 -4.87 8.03
CA ILE A 10 -4.51 -3.83 7.09
C ILE A 10 -3.93 -3.97 5.68
N LYS A 11 -2.99 -4.90 5.49
CA LYS A 11 -2.22 -5.04 4.24
C LYS A 11 -3.10 -5.21 3.01
N GLN A 12 -4.16 -6.00 3.12
CA GLN A 12 -5.06 -6.24 2.00
C GLN A 12 -5.86 -4.99 1.62
N GLU A 13 -6.41 -4.28 2.61
CA GLU A 13 -7.14 -3.02 2.39
C GLU A 13 -6.23 -1.96 1.76
N VAL A 14 -4.98 -1.87 2.22
CA VAL A 14 -3.97 -0.97 1.63
C VAL A 14 -3.67 -1.35 0.18
N PHE A 15 -3.68 -2.63 -0.16
CA PHE A 15 -3.39 -3.07 -1.53
C PHE A 15 -4.54 -2.73 -2.48
N GLU A 16 -5.78 -2.96 -2.06
CA GLU A 16 -6.98 -2.59 -2.82
C GLU A 16 -7.02 -1.07 -3.05
N PHE A 17 -6.77 -0.29 -1.99
CA PHE A 17 -6.62 1.17 -2.09
C PHE A 17 -5.53 1.61 -3.10
N LEU A 18 -4.39 0.93 -3.11
CA LEU A 18 -3.29 1.26 -4.02
C LEU A 18 -3.57 0.86 -5.48
N ASP A 19 -4.39 -0.17 -5.70
CA ASP A 19 -4.85 -0.54 -7.03
C ASP A 19 -5.80 0.56 -7.57
N ASP A 20 -6.76 1.03 -6.75
CA ASP A 20 -7.64 2.14 -7.09
C ASP A 20 -6.87 3.45 -7.33
N LEU A 21 -5.89 3.78 -6.47
CA LEU A 21 -5.05 4.97 -6.61
C LEU A 21 -4.18 4.91 -7.88
N ARG A 22 -3.72 3.72 -8.27
CA ARG A 22 -2.99 3.52 -9.53
C ARG A 22 -3.91 3.79 -10.72
N ASP A 23 -5.12 3.25 -10.71
CA ASP A 23 -6.08 3.37 -11.79
C ASP A 23 -6.63 4.79 -11.94
N SER A 24 -6.73 5.55 -10.84
CA SER A 24 -7.12 6.96 -10.87
C SER A 24 -6.09 7.86 -11.56
N GLY A 25 -4.81 7.49 -11.50
CA GLY A 25 -3.70 8.27 -12.07
C GLY A 25 -3.38 9.57 -11.33
N GLU A 26 -3.91 9.77 -10.11
CA GLU A 26 -3.68 10.99 -9.32
C GLU A 26 -2.20 11.21 -8.94
N THR A 27 -1.47 10.10 -8.73
CA THR A 27 -0.03 10.13 -8.47
C THR A 27 0.67 8.98 -9.19
N ASN A 28 1.98 9.11 -9.41
CA ASN A 28 2.79 7.93 -9.68
C ASN A 28 2.96 7.11 -8.40
N MET A 29 3.20 5.81 -8.54
CA MET A 29 3.27 4.91 -7.39
C MET A 29 4.52 5.11 -6.52
N TYR A 30 5.56 5.77 -7.01
CA TYR A 30 6.71 6.14 -6.17
C TYR A 30 6.36 7.22 -5.14
N GLY A 31 5.32 8.02 -5.42
CA GLY A 31 4.77 9.06 -4.56
C GLY A 31 3.56 8.63 -3.74
N ALA A 32 3.20 7.34 -3.70
CA ALA A 32 1.94 6.89 -3.08
C ALA A 32 2.00 6.75 -1.54
N ALA A 33 3.18 6.77 -0.91
CA ALA A 33 3.30 6.56 0.54
C ALA A 33 2.53 7.60 1.40
N PRO A 34 2.50 8.91 1.07
CA PRO A 34 1.68 9.89 1.79
C PRO A 34 0.18 9.57 1.78
N TYR A 35 -0.36 9.02 0.68
CA TYR A 35 -1.77 8.65 0.59
C TYR A 35 -2.13 7.51 1.55
N ILE A 36 -1.23 6.53 1.72
CA ILE A 36 -1.40 5.46 2.71
C ILE A 36 -1.39 6.02 4.15
N VAL A 37 -0.51 7.00 4.42
CA VAL A 37 -0.46 7.65 5.74
C VAL A 37 -1.75 8.41 6.04
N GLU A 38 -2.27 9.13 5.05
CA GLU A 38 -3.51 9.91 5.17
C GLU A 38 -4.73 9.00 5.38
N GLU A 39 -4.85 7.93 4.59
CA GLU A 39 -6.02 7.04 4.63
C GLU A 39 -6.01 6.10 5.85
N PHE A 40 -4.85 5.50 6.17
CA PHE A 40 -4.77 4.43 7.19
C PHE A 40 -4.16 4.88 8.52
N GLY A 41 -3.73 6.15 8.64
CA GLY A 41 -3.17 6.69 9.89
C GLY A 41 -1.87 6.04 10.35
N VAL A 42 -1.16 5.35 9.45
CA VAL A 42 0.09 4.65 9.75
C VAL A 42 1.29 5.61 9.72
N ARG A 43 2.41 5.20 10.30
CA ARG A 43 3.66 5.96 10.19
C ARG A 43 4.18 5.88 8.77
N HIS A 44 4.86 6.94 8.32
CA HIS A 44 5.43 7.00 6.96
C HIS A 44 6.39 5.82 6.65
N ALA A 45 7.12 5.31 7.65
CA ALA A 45 7.97 4.12 7.46
C ALA A 45 7.15 2.86 7.14
N GLU A 46 5.99 2.69 7.78
CA GLU A 46 5.08 1.56 7.58
C GLU A 46 4.39 1.66 6.22
N ALA A 47 3.94 2.84 5.84
CA ALA A 47 3.42 3.11 4.50
C ALA A 47 4.41 2.71 3.40
N ARG A 48 5.71 3.00 3.57
CA ARG A 48 6.74 2.59 2.61
C ARG A 48 6.92 1.08 2.55
N VAL A 49 6.81 0.37 3.67
CA VAL A 49 6.87 -1.10 3.72
C VAL A 49 5.69 -1.70 2.96
N LEU A 50 4.48 -1.21 3.23
CA LEU A 50 3.25 -1.64 2.56
C LEU A 50 3.31 -1.36 1.04
N LEU A 51 3.68 -0.14 0.65
CA LEU A 51 3.84 0.24 -0.75
C LEU A 51 4.87 -0.64 -1.47
N SER A 52 6.00 -0.92 -0.82
CA SER A 52 7.04 -1.79 -1.38
C SER A 52 6.53 -3.22 -1.57
N ALA A 53 5.76 -3.75 -0.59
CA ALA A 53 5.16 -5.08 -0.69
C ALA A 53 4.11 -5.14 -1.82
N TRP A 54 3.32 -4.08 -1.97
CA TRP A 54 2.34 -3.94 -3.04
C TRP A 54 3.02 -3.98 -4.41
N MET A 55 4.07 -3.16 -4.61
CA MET A 55 4.83 -3.09 -5.88
C MET A 55 5.45 -4.43 -6.26
N GLN A 56 6.04 -5.14 -5.28
CA GLN A 56 6.71 -6.42 -5.52
C GLN A 56 5.75 -7.52 -5.97
N THR A 57 4.50 -7.48 -5.50
CA THR A 57 3.51 -8.52 -5.76
C THR A 57 2.43 -8.10 -6.77
N PHE A 58 2.50 -6.87 -7.30
CA PHE A 58 1.46 -6.31 -8.17
C PHE A 58 1.17 -7.18 -9.40
N SER A 59 2.23 -7.59 -10.11
CA SER A 59 2.10 -8.39 -11.34
C SER A 59 1.47 -9.77 -11.10
N GLU A 60 1.71 -10.37 -9.94
CA GLU A 60 1.15 -11.68 -9.58
C GLU A 60 -0.36 -11.57 -9.29
N ARG A 61 -0.78 -10.49 -8.63
CA ARG A 61 -2.19 -10.23 -8.32
C ARG A 61 -3.03 -9.84 -9.54
N HIS A 62 -2.38 -9.30 -10.58
CA HIS A 62 -3.03 -8.83 -11.80
C HIS A 62 -2.65 -9.64 -13.05
N ALA A 63 -2.18 -10.88 -12.87
CA ALA A 63 -1.96 -11.78 -13.98
C ALA A 63 -3.29 -12.12 -14.67
N ALA A 64 -3.31 -12.03 -16.00
CA ALA A 64 -4.48 -12.29 -16.85
C ALA A 64 -4.80 -13.79 -17.00
#